data_AF-A0A957Z3J2-F1
#
_entry.id   AF-A0A957Z3J2-F1
#
_cell.length_a   1.000
_cell.length_b   1.000
_cell.length_c   1.000
_cell.angle_alpha   90.00
_cell.angle_beta   90.00
_cell.angle_gamma   90.00
#
_symmetry.space_group_name_H-M   'P 1'
#
loop_
_entity.id
_entity.type
_entity.pdbx_description
1 polymer ?
#
loop_
_entity_poly.entity_id
_entity_poly.type
_entity_poly.pdbx_seq_one_letter_code
_entity_poly.pdbx_strand_id
1 'polypeptide(L)'
;PTTNQVSDLLRGLEEHGFGEIAVEELLLRTYKAVPERLRPEDEMIAHTGFLVSARMLTSALDPALWQPKERRRFLARQKGMQELEKRRRRREEEGDGGPRYPQMPLPG
;
A
#
# COMPACT_ATOMS: atom_id res chain seq x y z
N PRO A 1 -0.53 3.81 -20.19
CA PRO A 1 -1.05 4.00 -18.81
C PRO A 1 0.00 3.48 -17.82
N THR A 2 0.13 4.08 -16.64
CA THR A 2 1.17 3.69 -15.67
C THR A 2 0.58 3.42 -14.28
N THR A 3 1.25 2.57 -13.52
CA THR A 3 0.91 2.30 -12.11
C THR A 3 1.10 3.54 -11.23
N ASN A 4 1.97 4.48 -11.61
CA ASN A 4 2.12 5.75 -10.91
C ASN A 4 0.84 6.59 -11.01
N GLN A 5 0.25 6.70 -12.21
CA GLN A 5 -1.03 7.41 -12.40
C GLN A 5 -2.15 6.78 -11.57
N VAL A 6 -2.20 5.44 -11.51
CA VAL A 6 -3.16 4.73 -10.65
C VAL A 6 -2.89 5.01 -9.18
N SER A 7 -1.63 5.01 -8.75
CA SER A 7 -1.25 5.28 -7.36
C SER A 7 -1.70 6.68 -6.90
N ASP A 8 -1.54 7.68 -7.77
CA ASP A 8 -1.99 9.05 -7.51
C ASP A 8 -3.53 9.13 -7.47
N LEU A 9 -4.23 8.46 -8.38
CA LEU A 9 -5.68 8.37 -8.36
C LEU A 9 -6.21 7.71 -7.07
N LEU A 10 -5.61 6.60 -6.64
CA LEU A 10 -5.97 5.90 -5.41
C LEU A 10 -5.81 6.78 -4.18
N ARG A 11 -4.78 7.63 -4.14
CA ARG A 11 -4.60 8.60 -3.06
C ARG A 11 -5.72 9.64 -3.06
N GLY A 12 -6.02 10.21 -4.23
CA GLY A 12 -7.11 11.17 -4.36
C GLY A 12 -8.47 10.58 -3.96
N LEU A 13 -8.78 9.35 -4.38
CA LEU A 13 -10.04 8.67 -4.02
C LEU A 13 -10.19 8.52 -2.49
N GLU A 14 -9.13 8.12 -1.79
CA GLU A 14 -9.17 8.01 -0.33
C GLU A 14 -9.33 9.36 0.38
N GLU A 15 -8.66 10.41 -0.11
CA GLU A 15 -8.77 11.76 0.45
C GLU A 15 -10.17 12.36 0.26
N HIS A 16 -10.92 11.93 -0.76
CA HIS A 16 -12.23 12.49 -1.12
C HIS A 16 -13.41 11.61 -0.71
N GLY A 17 -13.20 10.63 0.19
CA GLY A 17 -14.28 9.85 0.78
C GLY A 17 -14.82 8.72 -0.11
N PHE A 18 -14.00 8.16 -0.99
CA PHE A 18 -14.35 6.94 -1.71
C PHE A 18 -13.88 5.70 -0.95
N GLY A 19 -14.69 4.65 -1.02
CA GLY A 19 -14.42 3.31 -0.48
C GLY A 19 -14.68 2.22 -1.52
N GLU A 20 -14.52 0.96 -1.10
CA GLU A 20 -14.63 -0.22 -2.00
C GLU A 20 -13.76 -0.07 -3.26
N ILE A 21 -12.57 0.51 -3.10
CA ILE A 21 -11.70 0.81 -4.25
C ILE A 21 -11.09 -0.50 -4.76
N ALA A 22 -11.25 -0.77 -6.05
CA ALA A 22 -10.65 -1.89 -6.75
C ALA A 22 -9.88 -1.41 -7.98
N VAL A 23 -8.74 -2.06 -8.25
CA VAL A 23 -7.92 -1.86 -9.44
C VAL A 23 -7.76 -3.19 -10.12
N GLU A 24 -8.17 -3.26 -11.38
CA GLU A 24 -8.12 -4.47 -12.19
C GLU A 24 -7.43 -4.19 -13.52
N GLU A 25 -6.83 -5.22 -14.10
CA GLU A 25 -6.40 -5.20 -15.49
C GLU A 25 -6.96 -6.42 -16.21
N LEU A 26 -7.29 -6.26 -17.49
CA LEU A 26 -7.80 -7.33 -18.33
C LEU A 26 -6.75 -7.70 -19.38
N LEU A 27 -6.36 -8.98 -19.37
CA LEU A 27 -5.53 -9.58 -20.40
C LEU A 27 -6.43 -10.36 -21.36
N LEU A 28 -6.71 -9.76 -22.52
CA LEU A 28 -7.47 -10.43 -23.57
C LEU A 28 -6.51 -11.31 -24.39
N ARG A 29 -6.74 -12.62 -24.36
CA ARG A 29 -5.97 -13.60 -25.14
C ARG A 29 -6.89 -14.36 -26.09
N THR A 30 -6.77 -14.07 -27.38
CA THR A 30 -7.55 -14.73 -28.43
C THR A 30 -6.98 -16.11 -28.74
N TYR A 31 -7.85 -17.05 -29.11
CA TYR A 31 -7.49 -18.41 -29.50
C TYR A 31 -7.95 -18.70 -30.93
N LYS A 32 -7.15 -19.48 -31.66
CA LYS A 32 -7.51 -20.11 -32.92
C LYS A 32 -8.45 -21.28 -32.64
N ALA A 33 -9.74 -21.10 -32.92
CA ALA A 33 -10.79 -22.06 -32.59
C ALA A 33 -10.90 -23.22 -33.61
N VAL A 34 -9.83 -24.00 -33.75
CA VAL A 34 -9.82 -25.23 -34.57
C VAL A 34 -9.78 -26.43 -33.61
N PRO A 35 -10.77 -27.36 -33.60
CA PRO A 35 -10.84 -28.41 -32.58
C PRO A 35 -9.56 -29.24 -32.39
N GLU A 36 -8.92 -29.66 -33.48
CA GLU A 36 -7.70 -30.48 -33.47
C GLU A 36 -6.42 -29.65 -33.29
N ARG A 37 -6.51 -28.32 -33.36
CA ARG A 37 -5.38 -27.38 -33.31
C ARG A 37 -5.70 -26.12 -32.49
N LEU A 38 -6.45 -26.29 -31.40
CA LEU A 38 -6.83 -25.18 -30.53
C LEU A 38 -5.57 -24.64 -29.86
N ARG A 39 -5.26 -23.36 -30.11
CA ARG A 39 -4.10 -22.70 -29.53
C ARG A 39 -4.32 -21.20 -29.40
N PRO A 40 -3.58 -20.51 -28.52
CA PRO A 40 -3.57 -19.05 -28.51
C PRO A 40 -3.08 -18.46 -29.83
N GLU A 41 -3.46 -17.23 -30.10
CA GLU A 41 -2.79 -16.41 -31.11
C GLU A 41 -1.30 -16.22 -30.78
N ASP A 42 -0.50 -16.04 -31.82
CA ASP A 42 0.96 -15.97 -31.72
C ASP A 42 1.42 -14.62 -31.12
N GLU A 43 0.59 -13.58 -31.29
CA GLU A 43 0.78 -12.25 -30.73
C GLU A 43 -0.37 -11.89 -29.80
N MET A 44 -0.08 -11.10 -28.76
CA MET A 44 -1.11 -10.51 -27.91
C MET A 44 -0.70 -9.13 -27.42
N ILE A 45 -1.70 -8.29 -27.15
CA ILE A 45 -1.48 -7.00 -26.48
C ILE A 45 -1.19 -7.29 -25.01
N ALA A 46 0.03 -7.00 -24.57
CA ALA A 46 0.50 -7.33 -23.22
C ALA A 46 -0.21 -6.51 -22.12
N HIS A 47 -0.64 -5.28 -22.43
CA HIS A 47 -1.35 -4.42 -21.49
C HIS A 47 -2.11 -3.33 -22.24
N THR A 48 -3.37 -3.11 -21.88
CA THR A 48 -4.20 -2.04 -22.45
C THR A 48 -4.38 -0.89 -21.47
N GLY A 49 -4.83 -1.19 -20.25
CA GLY A 49 -5.02 -0.21 -19.20
C GLY A 49 -5.58 -0.80 -17.92
N PHE A 50 -5.69 0.06 -16.92
CA PHE A 50 -6.27 -0.28 -15.61
C PHE A 50 -7.73 0.16 -15.56
N LEU A 51 -8.57 -0.69 -14.99
CA LEU A 51 -9.93 -0.36 -14.60
C LEU A 51 -9.92 -0.05 -13.11
N VAL A 52 -10.31 1.17 -12.75
CA VAL A 52 -10.42 1.60 -11.35
C VAL A 52 -11.88 1.84 -11.04
N SER A 53 -12.41 1.12 -10.06
CA SER A 53 -13.77 1.30 -9.56
C SER A 53 -13.73 1.70 -8.08
N ALA A 54 -14.69 2.52 -7.67
CA ALA A 54 -14.83 2.99 -6.31
C ALA A 54 -16.27 3.45 -6.05
N ARG A 55 -16.68 3.49 -4.79
CA ARG A 55 -17.99 3.99 -4.36
C ARG A 55 -17.82 5.23 -3.51
N MET A 56 -18.58 6.29 -3.82
CA MET A 56 -18.65 7.46 -2.95
C MET A 56 -19.36 7.08 -1.66
N LEU A 57 -18.70 7.31 -0.52
CA LEU A 57 -19.28 7.05 0.78
C LEU A 57 -20.05 8.29 1.24
N THR A 58 -21.19 8.07 1.90
CA THR A 58 -21.85 9.15 2.65
C THR A 58 -21.00 9.53 3.86
N SER A 59 -21.11 10.77 4.32
CA SER A 59 -20.33 11.31 5.45
C SER A 59 -20.52 10.54 6.76
N ALA A 60 -21.59 9.73 6.87
CA ALA A 60 -21.87 8.89 8.02
C ALA A 60 -21.07 7.58 8.07
N LEU A 61 -20.37 7.21 6.99
CA LEU A 61 -19.59 5.97 6.91
C LEU A 61 -18.11 6.26 7.09
N ASP A 62 -17.46 5.52 7.99
CA ASP A 62 -16.00 5.57 8.14
C ASP A 62 -15.32 4.86 6.95
N PRO A 63 -14.55 5.58 6.10
CA PRO A 63 -13.85 4.98 4.97
C PRO A 63 -12.83 3.90 5.38
N ALA A 64 -12.34 3.94 6.62
CA ALA A 64 -11.36 2.97 7.12
C ALA A 64 -11.91 1.54 7.21
N LEU A 65 -13.24 1.37 7.26
CA LEU A 65 -13.90 0.07 7.29
C LEU A 65 -13.70 -0.72 5.99
N TRP A 66 -13.58 -0.02 4.87
CA TRP A 66 -13.42 -0.62 3.54
C TRP A 66 -11.98 -0.64 3.04
N GLN A 67 -11.02 -0.19 3.86
CA GLN A 67 -9.62 -0.28 3.50
C GLN A 67 -9.13 -1.74 3.54
N PRO A 68 -8.46 -2.22 2.47
CA PRO A 68 -7.84 -3.54 2.47
C PRO A 68 -6.89 -3.72 3.67
N LYS A 69 -6.85 -4.92 4.25
CA LYS A 69 -5.96 -5.24 5.40
C LYS A 69 -4.50 -4.88 5.12
N GLU A 70 -4.06 -5.00 3.87
CA GLU A 70 -2.72 -4.64 3.40
C GLU A 70 -2.44 -3.14 3.52
N ARG A 71 -3.41 -2.29 3.17
CA ARG A 71 -3.34 -0.83 3.33
C ARG A 71 -3.14 -0.46 4.80
N ARG A 72 -3.97 -1.03 5.68
CA ARG A 72 -3.88 -0.81 7.14
C ARG A 72 -2.52 -1.22 7.69
N ARG A 73 -1.98 -2.37 7.26
CA ARG A 73 -0.64 -2.84 7.63
C ARG A 73 0.45 -1.92 7.10
N PHE A 74 0.32 -1.44 5.86
CA PHE A 74 1.28 -0.51 5.26
C PHE A 74 1.32 0.82 6.04
N LEU A 75 0.17 1.41 6.34
CA LEU A 75 0.07 2.64 7.14
C LEU A 75 0.65 2.44 8.55
N ALA A 76 0.36 1.31 9.20
CA ALA A 76 0.93 0.98 10.50
C ALA A 76 2.47 0.85 10.44
N ARG A 77 3.01 0.21 9.40
CA ARG A 77 4.47 0.12 9.17
C ARG A 77 5.10 1.48 8.97
N GLN A 78 4.51 2.35 8.13
CA GLN A 78 5.01 3.71 7.93
C GLN A 78 5.02 4.51 9.23
N LYS A 79 3.93 4.46 10.00
CA LYS A 79 3.82 5.15 11.29
C LYS A 79 4.89 4.67 12.28
N GLY A 80 5.12 3.35 12.35
CA GLY A 80 6.17 2.77 13.19
C GLY A 80 7.58 3.18 12.76
N MET A 81 7.86 3.19 11.45
CA MET A 81 9.15 3.66 10.92
C MET A 81 9.39 5.14 11.23
N GLN A 82 8.37 6.00 11.05
CA GLN A 82 8.46 7.42 11.40
C GLN A 82 8.66 7.63 12.91
N GLU A 83 8.04 6.82 13.76
CA GLU A 83 8.24 6.89 15.21
C GLU A 83 9.68 6.50 15.59
N LEU A 84 10.21 5.43 14.99
CA LEU A 84 11.60 5.02 15.15
C LEU A 84 12.58 6.09 14.69
N GLU A 85 12.34 6.70 13.54
CA GLU A 85 13.15 7.79 13.00
C GLU A 85 13.11 9.03 13.91
N LYS A 86 11.93 9.42 14.41
CA LYS A 86 11.78 10.49 15.40
C LYS A 86 12.49 10.17 16.72
N ARG A 87 12.37 8.92 17.22
CA ARG A 87 13.08 8.46 18.42
C ARG A 87 14.59 8.48 18.23
N ARG A 88 15.06 8.07 17.05
CA ARG A 88 16.48 8.12 16.67
C ARG A 88 16.97 9.55 16.61
N ARG A 89 16.27 10.43 15.90
CA ARG A 89 16.58 11.86 15.82
C ARG A 89 16.59 12.53 17.19
N ARG A 90 15.61 12.20 18.05
CA ARG A 90 15.57 12.68 19.44
C ARG A 90 16.78 12.22 20.25
N ARG A 91 17.23 10.97 20.09
CA ARG A 91 18.46 10.46 20.73
C ARG A 91 19.73 11.12 20.20
N GLU A 92 19.79 11.39 18.89
CA GLU A 92 20.89 12.12 18.25
C GLU A 92 20.93 13.59 18.73
N GLU A 93 19.77 14.21 18.92
CA GLU A 93 19.61 15.58 19.48
C GLU A 93 19.87 15.64 21.00
N GLU A 94 19.48 14.61 21.77
CA GLU A 94 19.68 14.53 23.23
C GLU A 94 21.14 14.21 23.62
N GLY A 95 21.98 13.78 22.68
CA GLY A 95 23.37 13.37 22.92
C GLY A 95 23.47 12.06 23.72
N ASP A 96 24.55 11.30 23.53
CA ASP A 96 24.75 9.95 24.08
C ASP A 96 24.87 9.93 25.62
N GLY A 97 23.75 10.14 26.31
CA GLY A 97 23.55 9.83 27.72
C GLY A 97 23.11 8.38 27.85
N GLY A 98 24.04 7.44 27.67
CA GLY A 98 23.78 6.01 27.92
C GLY A 98 23.16 5.78 29.31
N PRO A 99 22.50 4.64 29.55
CA PRO A 99 21.82 4.39 30.83
C PRO A 99 22.78 4.58 32.00
N ARG A 100 22.47 5.54 32.90
CA ARG A 100 23.18 5.67 34.18
C ARG A 100 22.80 4.47 35.03
N TYR A 101 23.63 3.43 34.99
CA TYR A 101 23.54 2.35 35.97
C TYR A 101 23.82 2.92 37.35
N PRO A 102 22.94 2.70 38.35
CA PRO A 102 23.24 3.07 39.73
C PRO A 102 24.53 2.36 40.13
N GLN A 103 25.56 3.10 40.56
CA GLN A 103 26.77 2.47 41.09
C GLN A 103 26.42 1.86 42.44
N MET A 104 26.26 0.54 42.48
CA MET A 104 26.16 -0.18 43.74
C MET A 104 27.58 -0.26 44.35
N PRO A 105 27.75 0.06 45.64
CA PRO A 105 29.04 -0.10 46.29
C PRO A 105 29.42 -1.58 46.25
N LEU A 106 30.68 -1.85 45.91
CA LEU A 106 31.23 -3.21 45.90
C LEU A 106 31.16 -3.79 47.32
N PRO A 107 30.79 -5.08 47.48
CA PRO A 107 30.87 -5.74 48.77
C PRO A 107 32.33 -5.80 49.23
N GLY A 108 32.59 -5.31 50.44
CA GLY A 108 33.91 -5.30 51.09
C GLY A 108 34.32 -6.65 51.66
#